data_AF-A0A851M3X2-F1
#
_entry.id   AF-A0A851M3X2-F1
#
_cell.length_a   1.000
_cell.length_b   1.000
_cell.length_c   1.000
_cell.angle_alpha   90.00
_cell.angle_beta   90.00
_cell.angle_gamma   90.00
#
_symmetry.space_group_name_H-M   'P 1'
#
loop_
_entity.id
_entity.type
_entity.pdbx_description
1 polymer ?
#
loop_
_entity_poly.entity_id
_entity_poly.type
_entity_poly.pdbx_seq_one_letter_code
_entity_poly.pdbx_strand_id
1 'polypeptide(L)'
;KLFFTDYGNAAKVERCDMDGMNRTWIVDSKIEQPTALALDLINKYVYWVDIYLDSVEVVDYQGRKRHTIIKGRQIRHLCGLAVFENYLYTVNSDNLSILQINRYNGSDVQSLARLDNAKEIRVYQKRTQTGGK
;
A
#
# COMPACT_ATOMS: atom_id res chain seq x y z
N LYS A 1 16.48 0.75 -0.33
CA LYS A 1 15.60 1.60 -1.16
C LYS A 1 14.47 2.08 -0.28
N LEU A 2 14.19 3.38 -0.31
CA LEU A 2 13.02 4.00 0.30
C LEU A 2 11.92 4.11 -0.74
N PHE A 3 10.67 4.02 -0.28
CA PHE A 3 9.47 4.24 -1.08
C PHE A 3 8.53 5.14 -0.30
N PHE A 4 7.88 6.08 -0.98
CA PHE A 4 6.96 7.03 -0.35
C PHE A 4 5.94 7.54 -1.37
N THR A 5 4.78 7.94 -0.87
CA THR A 5 3.74 8.62 -1.64
C THR A 5 3.85 10.13 -1.42
N ASP A 6 3.58 10.91 -2.46
CA ASP A 6 3.54 12.37 -2.40
C ASP A 6 2.24 12.84 -3.08
N TYR A 7 1.36 13.47 -2.31
CA TYR A 7 0.10 14.08 -2.77
C TYR A 7 0.24 15.60 -3.03
N GLY A 8 1.46 16.12 -3.17
CA GLY A 8 1.70 17.53 -3.52
C GLY A 8 1.19 17.90 -4.91
N ASN A 9 1.79 18.93 -5.53
CA ASN A 9 1.35 19.48 -6.83
C ASN A 9 1.15 18.43 -7.95
N ALA A 10 1.92 17.34 -7.91
CA ALA A 10 1.71 16.18 -8.76
C ALA A 10 1.78 14.92 -7.90
N ALA A 11 0.66 14.19 -7.86
CA ALA A 11 0.54 12.94 -7.12
C ALA A 11 1.47 11.88 -7.71
N LYS A 12 2.21 11.18 -6.84
CA LYS A 12 3.21 10.20 -7.27
C LYS A 12 3.53 9.16 -6.21
N VAL A 13 4.01 8.00 -6.68
CA VAL A 13 4.76 7.04 -5.88
C VAL A 13 6.22 7.12 -6.30
N GLU A 14 7.10 7.28 -5.31
CA GLU A 14 8.51 7.52 -5.54
C GLU A 14 9.39 6.46 -4.87
N ARG A 15 10.60 6.34 -5.39
CA ARG A 15 11.65 5.49 -4.85
C ARG A 15 12.97 6.23 -4.84
N CYS A 16 13.76 6.08 -3.79
CA CYS A 16 15.17 6.50 -3.75
C CYS A 16 16.05 5.47 -3.02
N ASP A 17 17.36 5.69 -3.03
CA ASP A 17 18.29 4.99 -2.15
C ASP A 17 18.14 5.42 -0.69
N MET A 18 18.69 4.64 0.26
CA MET A 18 18.55 4.95 1.69
C MET A 18 19.27 6.25 2.09
N ASP A 19 20.22 6.70 1.27
CA ASP A 19 20.92 7.97 1.38
C ASP A 19 20.17 9.13 0.67
N GLY A 20 18.99 8.86 0.11
CA GLY A 20 18.18 9.84 -0.62
C GLY A 20 18.57 10.03 -2.09
N MET A 21 19.64 9.39 -2.57
CA MET A 21 20.09 9.50 -3.97
C MET A 21 19.20 8.69 -4.92
N ASN A 22 19.38 8.90 -6.24
CA ASN A 22 18.68 8.16 -7.29
C ASN A 22 17.15 8.17 -7.13
N ARG A 23 16.59 9.33 -6.80
CA ARG A 23 15.14 9.53 -6.69
C ARG A 23 14.48 9.35 -8.06
N THR A 24 13.45 8.52 -8.12
CA THR A 24 12.73 8.17 -9.35
C THR A 24 11.23 8.12 -9.08
N TRP A 25 10.43 8.68 -9.99
CA TRP A 25 8.99 8.50 -9.99
C TRP A 25 8.67 7.15 -10.62
N ILE A 26 8.13 6.23 -9.83
CA ILE A 26 7.75 4.90 -10.33
C ILE A 26 6.28 4.84 -10.73
N VAL A 27 5.48 5.80 -10.28
CA VAL A 27 4.11 6.06 -10.73
C VAL A 27 3.87 7.56 -10.73
N ASP A 28 3.45 8.13 -11.86
CA ASP A 28 3.24 9.56 -12.09
C ASP A 28 1.97 9.89 -12.89
N SER A 29 1.17 8.87 -13.19
CA SER A 29 -0.05 8.98 -14.01
C SER A 29 -1.17 8.15 -13.40
N LYS A 30 -2.43 8.56 -13.63
CA LYS A 30 -3.63 7.89 -13.06
C LYS A 30 -3.49 7.66 -11.55
N ILE A 31 -3.04 8.66 -10.84
CA ILE A 31 -2.81 8.67 -9.39
C ILE A 31 -3.24 10.06 -8.92
N GLU A 32 -4.00 10.12 -7.83
CA GLU A 32 -4.65 11.33 -7.38
C GLU A 32 -4.41 11.57 -5.91
N GLN A 33 -4.81 10.66 -5.00
CA GLN A 33 -4.62 10.83 -3.55
C GLN A 33 -4.01 9.57 -2.90
N PRO A 34 -2.71 9.30 -3.10
CA PRO A 34 -2.06 8.14 -2.52
C PRO A 34 -1.77 8.36 -1.02
N THR A 35 -2.44 7.61 -0.14
CA THR A 35 -2.41 7.85 1.32
C THR A 35 -1.56 6.87 2.12
N ALA A 36 -1.36 5.66 1.61
CA ALA A 36 -0.62 4.61 2.28
C ALA A 36 0.08 3.70 1.27
N LEU A 37 1.19 3.10 1.69
CA LEU A 37 1.92 2.11 0.89
C LEU A 37 2.39 0.93 1.73
N ALA A 38 2.60 -0.21 1.08
CA ALA A 38 3.24 -1.39 1.65
C ALA A 38 4.21 -2.02 0.65
N LEU A 39 5.26 -2.67 1.16
CA LEU A 39 6.30 -3.29 0.33
C LEU A 39 6.31 -4.80 0.52
N ASP A 40 6.22 -5.53 -0.61
CA ASP A 40 6.68 -6.92 -0.64
C ASP A 40 8.17 -6.94 -0.95
N LEU A 41 8.96 -7.23 0.08
CA LEU A 41 10.42 -7.24 -0.01
C LEU A 41 10.97 -8.44 -0.80
N ILE A 42 10.22 -9.54 -0.89
CA ILE A 42 10.65 -10.76 -1.57
C ILE A 42 10.36 -10.64 -3.06
N ASN A 43 9.11 -10.34 -3.40
CA ASN A 43 8.66 -10.26 -4.80
C ASN A 43 8.92 -8.88 -5.44
N LYS A 44 9.41 -7.90 -4.67
CA LYS A 44 9.73 -6.54 -5.12
C LYS A 44 8.53 -5.82 -5.72
N TYR A 45 7.43 -5.81 -4.98
CA TYR A 45 6.20 -5.08 -5.31
C TYR A 45 5.91 -3.96 -4.30
N VAL A 46 5.39 -2.85 -4.81
CA VAL A 46 4.87 -1.71 -4.05
C VAL A 46 3.36 -1.71 -4.20
N TYR A 47 2.65 -1.77 -3.08
CA TYR A 47 1.21 -1.59 -3.00
C TYR A 47 0.91 -0.19 -2.50
N TRP A 48 -0.13 0.45 -3.00
CA TRP A 48 -0.62 1.71 -2.44
C TRP A 48 -2.14 1.81 -2.46
N VAL A 49 -2.68 2.63 -1.56
CA VAL A 49 -4.08 3.04 -1.53
C VAL A 49 -4.20 4.42 -2.14
N ASP A 50 -5.11 4.59 -3.10
CA ASP A 50 -5.54 5.89 -3.61
C ASP A 50 -7.01 6.13 -3.23
N ILE A 51 -7.24 7.07 -2.30
CA ILE A 51 -8.57 7.31 -1.73
C ILE A 51 -9.49 8.12 -2.65
N TYR A 52 -8.93 8.84 -3.62
CA TYR A 52 -9.72 9.59 -4.59
C TYR A 52 -10.16 8.69 -5.75
N LEU A 53 -9.27 7.78 -6.18
CA LEU A 53 -9.58 6.80 -7.22
C LEU A 53 -10.31 5.56 -6.69
N ASP A 54 -10.58 5.49 -5.40
CA ASP A 54 -11.22 4.36 -4.73
C ASP A 54 -10.48 3.03 -5.00
N SER A 55 -9.15 3.04 -5.10
CA SER A 55 -8.37 1.88 -5.56
C SER A 55 -7.21 1.48 -4.64
N VAL A 56 -6.95 0.17 -4.60
CA VAL A 56 -5.68 -0.37 -4.14
C VAL A 56 -4.97 -0.95 -5.35
N GLU A 57 -3.74 -0.51 -5.58
CA GLU A 57 -2.98 -0.85 -6.76
C GLU A 57 -1.60 -1.37 -6.39
N VAL A 58 -0.97 -2.04 -7.35
CA VAL A 58 0.35 -2.62 -7.19
C VAL A 58 1.21 -2.40 -8.41
N VAL A 59 2.50 -2.22 -8.20
CA VAL A 59 3.52 -2.07 -9.24
C VAL A 59 4.83 -2.74 -8.80
N ASP A 60 5.64 -3.21 -9.73
CA ASP A 60 7.00 -3.66 -9.39
C ASP A 60 7.88 -2.48 -8.95
N TYR A 61 9.02 -2.76 -8.32
CA TYR A 61 9.93 -1.71 -7.84
C TYR A 61 10.44 -0.75 -8.92
N GLN A 62 10.30 -1.08 -10.20
CA GLN A 62 10.70 -0.25 -11.35
C GLN A 62 9.51 0.47 -12.01
N GLY A 63 8.32 0.44 -11.43
CA GLY A 63 7.15 1.10 -12.01
C GLY A 63 6.43 0.28 -13.08
N ARG A 64 6.76 -1.00 -13.26
CA ARG A 64 6.19 -1.87 -14.31
C ARG A 64 5.14 -2.82 -13.75
N LYS A 65 4.40 -3.48 -14.66
CA LYS A 65 3.36 -4.48 -14.33
C LYS A 65 2.27 -3.95 -13.40
N ARG A 66 1.95 -2.65 -13.56
CA ARG A 66 0.91 -2.00 -12.78
C ARG A 66 -0.43 -2.71 -13.01
N HIS A 67 -1.12 -3.05 -11.93
CA HIS A 67 -2.50 -3.53 -11.97
C HIS A 67 -3.25 -3.16 -10.69
N THR A 68 -4.58 -3.16 -10.79
CA THR A 68 -5.48 -2.89 -9.68
C THR A 68 -5.81 -4.18 -8.94
N ILE A 69 -5.66 -4.17 -7.61
CA ILE A 69 -6.06 -5.28 -6.74
C ILE A 69 -7.54 -5.23 -6.46
N ILE A 70 -8.04 -4.06 -6.03
CA ILE A 70 -9.45 -3.84 -5.72
C ILE A 70 -9.81 -2.39 -6.00
N LYS A 71 -11.07 -2.17 -6.40
CA LYS A 71 -11.64 -0.84 -6.62
C LYS A 71 -13.06 -0.77 -6.08
N GLY A 72 -13.45 0.37 -5.52
CA GLY A 72 -14.82 0.64 -5.10
C GLY A 72 -14.93 1.46 -3.82
N ARG A 73 -16.16 1.89 -3.50
CA ARG A 73 -16.43 2.83 -2.40
C ARG A 73 -15.94 2.35 -1.04
N GLN A 74 -15.84 1.04 -0.83
CA GLN A 74 -15.30 0.44 0.38
C GLN A 74 -13.82 0.79 0.65
N ILE A 75 -13.12 1.33 -0.35
CA ILE A 75 -11.70 1.70 -0.30
C ILE A 75 -11.47 3.18 0.11
N ARG A 76 -12.51 4.04 -0.01
CA ARG A 76 -12.41 5.50 0.19
C ARG A 76 -11.78 5.96 1.49
N HIS A 77 -11.98 5.16 2.53
CA HIS A 77 -11.65 5.54 3.89
C HIS A 77 -10.53 4.68 4.45
N LEU A 78 -9.81 3.97 3.58
CA LEU A 78 -8.67 3.15 3.97
C LEU A 78 -7.45 4.01 4.25
N CYS A 79 -6.85 3.76 5.41
CA CYS A 79 -5.61 4.35 5.87
C CYS A 79 -4.69 3.24 6.39
N GLY A 80 -3.38 3.45 6.24
CA GLY A 80 -2.40 2.41 6.53
C GLY A 80 -2.53 1.20 5.59
N LEU A 81 -1.38 0.60 5.27
CA LEU A 81 -1.34 -0.59 4.45
C LEU A 81 -0.17 -1.46 4.91
N ALA A 82 -0.44 -2.75 5.06
CA ALA A 82 0.58 -3.75 5.29
C ALA A 82 0.32 -4.96 4.39
N VAL A 83 1.37 -5.69 4.06
CA VAL A 83 1.28 -6.90 3.24
C VAL A 83 1.92 -8.07 3.99
N PHE A 84 1.23 -9.20 3.99
CA PHE A 84 1.78 -10.44 4.52
C PHE A 84 1.15 -11.64 3.81
N GLU A 85 2.01 -12.58 3.40
CA GLU A 85 1.61 -13.76 2.64
C GLU A 85 0.69 -13.39 1.47
N ASN A 86 -0.54 -13.90 1.48
CA ASN A 86 -1.53 -13.74 0.42
C ASN A 86 -2.45 -12.53 0.62
N TYR A 87 -2.22 -11.71 1.65
CA TYR A 87 -3.17 -10.70 2.05
C TYR A 87 -2.56 -9.31 2.21
N LEU A 88 -3.37 -8.32 1.88
CA LEU A 88 -3.21 -6.94 2.30
C LEU A 88 -4.04 -6.72 3.58
N TYR A 89 -3.50 -5.92 4.48
CA TYR A 89 -4.14 -5.52 5.72
C TYR A 89 -4.18 -4.00 5.75
N THR A 90 -5.33 -3.44 6.07
CA THR A 90 -5.58 -2.01 5.98
C THR A 90 -6.56 -1.58 7.06
N VAL A 91 -6.43 -0.35 7.56
CA VAL A 91 -7.35 0.20 8.54
C VAL A 91 -8.42 0.99 7.78
N ASN A 92 -9.68 0.72 8.06
CA ASN A 92 -10.78 1.55 7.60
C ASN A 92 -11.08 2.59 8.68
N SER A 93 -10.85 3.86 8.35
CA SER A 93 -11.01 4.99 9.27
C SER A 93 -12.47 5.36 9.56
N ASP A 94 -13.42 4.97 8.72
CA ASP A 94 -14.84 5.29 8.91
C ASP A 94 -15.50 4.38 9.94
N ASN A 95 -15.31 3.07 9.80
CA ASN A 95 -15.91 2.08 10.68
C ASN A 95 -14.92 1.52 11.71
N LEU A 96 -13.71 2.07 11.72
CA LEU A 96 -12.62 1.74 12.62
C LEU A 96 -12.36 0.24 12.63
N SER A 97 -12.13 -0.38 11.47
CA SER A 97 -11.88 -1.82 11.40
C SER A 97 -10.60 -2.16 10.65
N ILE A 98 -10.03 -3.32 10.96
CA ILE A 98 -8.96 -3.91 10.16
C ILE A 98 -9.60 -4.75 9.06
N LEU A 99 -9.35 -4.40 7.81
CA LEU A 99 -9.74 -5.21 6.67
C LEU A 99 -8.56 -6.08 6.20
N GLN A 100 -8.88 -7.32 5.90
CA GLN A 100 -8.03 -8.24 5.15
C GLN A 100 -8.56 -8.32 3.71
N ILE A 101 -7.66 -8.32 2.72
CA ILE A 101 -8.00 -8.38 1.29
C ILE A 101 -7.01 -9.31 0.59
N ASN A 102 -7.48 -10.25 -0.24
CA ASN A 102 -6.60 -11.11 -1.03
C ASN A 102 -5.80 -10.27 -2.05
N ARG A 103 -4.47 -10.34 -1.95
CA ARG A 103 -3.57 -9.44 -2.67
C ARG A 103 -3.44 -9.74 -4.17
N TYR A 104 -4.00 -10.85 -4.66
CA TYR A 104 -3.84 -11.27 -6.06
C TYR A 104 -5.07 -10.94 -6.91
N ASN A 105 -6.25 -10.92 -6.30
CA ASN A 105 -7.52 -10.78 -7.01
C ASN A 105 -8.53 -9.85 -6.31
N GLY A 106 -8.18 -9.29 -5.15
CA GLY A 106 -9.08 -8.43 -4.38
C GLY A 106 -10.26 -9.15 -3.71
N SER A 107 -10.30 -10.48 -3.70
CA SER A 107 -11.34 -11.28 -3.05
C SER A 107 -11.13 -11.37 -1.54
N ASP A 108 -11.98 -12.16 -0.88
CA ASP A 108 -11.87 -12.51 0.54
C ASP A 108 -11.77 -11.30 1.46
N VAL A 109 -12.55 -10.25 1.14
CA VAL A 109 -12.60 -9.03 1.95
C VAL A 109 -13.30 -9.33 3.27
N GLN A 110 -12.55 -9.25 4.38
CA GLN A 110 -13.06 -9.57 5.71
C GLN A 110 -12.64 -8.52 6.74
N SER A 111 -13.54 -8.21 7.68
CA SER A 111 -13.22 -7.41 8.86
C SER A 111 -12.70 -8.32 9.96
N LEU A 112 -11.47 -8.09 10.41
CA LEU A 112 -10.80 -8.93 11.42
C LEU A 112 -11.02 -8.43 12.85
N ALA A 113 -11.07 -7.11 13.03
CA ALA A 113 -11.21 -6.49 14.34
C ALA A 113 -11.80 -5.08 14.21
N ARG A 114 -12.50 -4.64 15.26
CA ARG A 114 -12.91 -3.25 15.44
C ARG A 114 -11.91 -2.53 16.35
N LEU A 115 -11.72 -1.25 16.09
CA LEU A 115 -10.74 -0.35 16.67
C LEU A 115 -11.51 0.88 17.18
N ASP A 116 -10.87 1.66 18.06
CA ASP A 116 -11.44 2.91 18.54
C ASP A 116 -10.82 4.13 17.84
N ASN A 117 -9.50 4.11 17.58
CA ASN A 117 -8.79 5.22 16.93
C ASN A 117 -7.44 4.78 16.34
N ALA A 118 -7.46 3.88 15.36
CA ALA A 118 -6.23 3.44 14.69
C ALA A 118 -6.00 4.22 13.38
N LYS A 119 -4.73 4.53 13.11
CA LYS A 119 -4.29 5.21 11.87
C LYS A 119 -3.23 4.46 11.09
N GLU A 120 -2.52 3.55 11.76
CA GLU A 120 -1.38 2.83 11.19
C GLU A 120 -1.49 1.34 11.50
N ILE A 121 -1.06 0.51 10.56
CA ILE A 121 -0.94 -0.93 10.70
C ILE A 121 0.43 -1.39 10.24
N ARG A 122 1.06 -2.28 11.00
CA ARG A 122 2.34 -2.91 10.65
C ARG A 122 2.25 -4.41 10.92
N VAL A 123 2.85 -5.21 10.03
CA VAL A 123 3.01 -6.64 10.25
C VAL A 123 4.38 -6.92 10.87
N TYR A 124 4.40 -7.63 11.99
CA TYR A 124 5.63 -8.08 12.65
C TYR A 124 5.87 -9.57 12.37
N GLN A 125 6.80 -9.86 11.45
CA GLN A 125 7.22 -11.23 11.15
C GLN A 125 8.68 -11.28 10.72
N LYS A 126 9.43 -12.31 11.11
CA LYS A 126 10.87 -12.43 10.80
C LYS A 126 11.17 -12.39 9.29
N ARG A 127 10.22 -12.80 8.44
CA ARG A 127 10.33 -12.78 6.97
C ARG A 127 10.06 -11.40 6.35
N THR A 128 9.32 -10.52 7.02
CA THR A 128 9.11 -9.13 6.57
C THR A 128 10.23 -8.21 7.03
N GLN A 129 11.10 -8.69 7.92
CA GLN A 129 12.30 -8.03 8.41
C GLN A 129 13.53 -8.89 8.11
N THR A 130 13.87 -9.04 6.82
CA THR A 130 15.13 -9.71 6.46
C THR A 130 16.28 -8.86 6.97
N GLY A 131 16.87 -9.22 8.10
CA GLY A 131 18.09 -8.60 8.59
C GLY A 131 19.17 -8.69 7.52
N GLY A 132 19.87 -7.59 7.26
CA GLY A 132 21.08 -7.63 6.45
C GLY A 132 22.06 -8.60 7.09
N LYS A 133 22.53 -9.58 6.33
CA LYS A 133 23.82 -10.21 6.63
C LYS A 133 24.92 -9.28 6.17
#